data_AF-A0A8J5C4T6-F1
#
_entry.id   AF-A0A8J5C4T6-F1
#
_cell.length_a   1.000
_cell.length_b   1.000
_cell.length_c   1.000
_cell.angle_alpha   90.00
_cell.angle_beta   90.00
_cell.angle_gamma   90.00
#
_symmetry.space_group_name_H-M   'P 1'
#
loop_
_entity.id
_entity.type
_entity.pdbx_description
1 polymer ?
#
loop_
_entity_poly.entity_id
_entity_poly.type
_entity_poly.pdbx_seq_one_letter_code
_entity_poly.pdbx_strand_id
1 'polypeptide(L)'
;MLLVNAWAIHRDVGLWDEPKKFKPERFMAGEVAEGYKFMPFGMGRRRLGVGLAIRMVALMLATFVQCFEWEKVSPEEVDMTKGPGLSMAKATPLEALYKPCQSMMPLLSQL
;
A
#
# COMPACT_ATOMS: atom_id res chain seq x y z
N MET A 1 -7.87 -28.86 -5.42
CA MET A 1 -7.84 -27.53 -4.77
C MET A 1 -7.40 -26.51 -5.80
N LEU A 2 -8.16 -25.43 -6.00
CA LEU A 2 -7.82 -24.36 -6.96
C LEU A 2 -7.29 -23.15 -6.18
N LEU A 3 -6.09 -22.69 -6.52
CA LEU A 3 -5.45 -21.52 -5.92
C LEU A 3 -5.20 -20.48 -7.00
N VAL A 4 -5.58 -19.23 -6.74
CA VAL A 4 -5.34 -18.10 -7.63
C VAL A 4 -4.16 -17.29 -7.10
N ASN A 5 -3.09 -17.19 -7.89
CA ASN A 5 -1.92 -16.41 -7.52
C ASN A 5 -2.11 -14.92 -7.89
N ALA A 6 -2.92 -14.21 -7.10
CA ALA A 6 -3.16 -12.79 -7.31
C ALA A 6 -1.87 -11.95 -7.27
N TRP A 7 -0.89 -12.34 -6.46
CA TRP A 7 0.40 -11.65 -6.36
C TRP A 7 1.18 -11.67 -7.68
N ALA A 8 1.22 -12.82 -8.36
CA ALA A 8 1.85 -12.95 -9.67
C ALA A 8 1.10 -12.13 -10.73
N ILE A 9 -0.23 -12.18 -10.74
CA ILE A 9 -1.06 -11.39 -11.67
C ILE A 9 -0.80 -9.89 -11.51
N HIS A 10 -0.70 -9.38 -10.27
CA HIS A 10 -0.43 -7.96 -10.01
C HIS A 10 0.99 -7.53 -10.38
N ARG A 11 1.88 -8.47 -10.73
CA ARG A 11 3.27 -8.22 -11.11
C ARG A 11 3.62 -8.70 -12.52
N ASP A 12 2.62 -9.13 -13.27
CA ASP A 12 2.79 -9.65 -14.62
C ASP A 12 3.12 -8.51 -15.60
N VAL A 13 4.25 -8.62 -16.31
CA VAL A 13 4.73 -7.63 -17.29
C VAL A 13 3.89 -7.56 -18.55
N GLY A 14 3.10 -8.59 -18.87
CA GLY A 14 2.14 -8.59 -19.96
C GLY A 14 0.81 -7.95 -19.59
N LEU A 15 0.52 -7.76 -18.29
CA LEU A 15 -0.70 -7.11 -17.81
C LEU A 15 -0.47 -5.66 -17.35
N TRP A 16 0.71 -5.36 -16.82
CA TRP A 16 1.07 -4.08 -16.20
C TRP A 16 2.35 -3.52 -16.79
N ASP A 17 2.35 -2.21 -17.09
CA ASP A 17 3.56 -1.46 -17.39
C ASP A 17 4.42 -1.27 -16.13
N GLU A 18 5.71 -1.58 -16.18
CA GLU A 18 6.64 -1.45 -15.04
C GLU A 18 6.08 -1.99 -13.69
N PRO A 19 5.65 -3.26 -13.60
CA PRO A 19 4.87 -3.78 -12.45
C PRO A 19 5.59 -3.75 -11.10
N LYS A 20 6.93 -3.64 -11.13
CA LYS A 20 7.76 -3.60 -9.92
C LYS A 20 7.93 -2.18 -9.36
N LYS A 21 7.56 -1.13 -10.12
CA LYS A 21 7.65 0.25 -9.64
C LYS A 21 6.38 0.65 -8.89
N PHE A 22 6.55 1.32 -7.76
CA PHE A 22 5.46 1.99 -7.07
C PHE A 22 5.07 3.24 -7.86
N LYS A 23 4.01 3.13 -8.66
CA LYS A 23 3.49 4.17 -9.57
C LYS A 23 1.98 4.32 -9.36
N PRO A 24 1.52 5.07 -8.34
CA PRO A 24 0.09 5.25 -8.05
C PRO A 24 -0.71 5.85 -9.21
N GLU A 25 -0.05 6.64 -10.06
CA GLU A 25 -0.65 7.37 -11.19
C GLU A 25 -1.30 6.43 -12.21
N ARG A 26 -0.83 5.18 -12.31
CA ARG A 26 -1.43 4.15 -13.19
C ARG A 26 -2.91 3.90 -12.88
N PHE A 27 -3.31 4.08 -11.62
CA PHE A 27 -4.69 3.89 -11.19
C PHE A 27 -5.58 5.09 -11.51
N MET A 28 -5.02 6.26 -11.86
CA MET A 28 -5.78 7.46 -12.21
C MET A 28 -6.34 7.41 -13.65
N ALA A 29 -5.65 6.71 -14.56
CA ALA A 29 -6.06 6.56 -15.96
C ALA A 29 -7.15 5.47 -16.19
N GLY A 30 -7.70 4.89 -15.12
CA GLY A 30 -8.75 3.88 -15.23
C GLY A 30 -8.25 2.46 -15.58
N GLU A 31 -6.95 2.19 -15.57
CA GLU A 31 -6.37 0.85 -15.84
C GLU A 31 -6.94 -0.26 -14.92
N VAL A 32 -7.48 0.13 -13.76
CA VAL A 32 -8.12 -0.76 -12.77
C VAL A 32 -9.44 -1.35 -13.26
N ALA A 33 -10.09 -0.72 -14.24
CA ALA A 33 -11.39 -1.14 -14.74
C ALA A 33 -11.32 -2.45 -15.55
N GLU A 34 -10.12 -2.90 -15.92
CA GLU A 34 -9.92 -4.15 -16.66
C GLU A 34 -9.99 -5.39 -15.75
N GLY A 35 -11.23 -5.76 -15.40
CA GLY A 35 -11.64 -7.10 -14.98
C GLY A 35 -10.83 -7.72 -13.84
N TYR A 36 -9.83 -8.53 -14.19
CA TYR A 36 -9.08 -9.42 -13.30
C TYR A 36 -7.64 -8.97 -13.04
N LYS A 37 -7.18 -7.86 -13.65
CA LYS A 37 -5.78 -7.41 -13.49
C LYS A 37 -5.45 -6.99 -12.05
N PHE A 38 -6.45 -6.52 -11.30
CA PHE A 38 -6.30 -6.08 -9.92
C PHE A 38 -7.41 -6.64 -9.01
N MET A 39 -7.03 -7.45 -8.02
CA MET A 39 -7.96 -8.18 -7.14
C MET A 39 -7.43 -8.31 -5.69
N PRO A 40 -7.07 -7.21 -5.01
CA PRO A 40 -6.50 -7.26 -3.66
C PRO A 40 -7.48 -7.82 -2.61
N PHE A 41 -8.79 -7.75 -2.89
CA PHE A 41 -9.87 -8.21 -2.00
C PHE A 41 -10.68 -9.37 -2.61
N GLY A 42 -10.14 -10.01 -3.64
CA GLY A 42 -10.86 -11.01 -4.44
C GLY A 42 -11.97 -10.42 -5.33
N MET A 43 -12.76 -11.32 -5.93
CA MET A 43 -13.79 -10.98 -6.90
C MET A 43 -15.00 -11.91 -6.79
N GLY A 44 -16.16 -11.45 -7.28
CA GLY A 44 -17.41 -12.22 -7.27
C GLY A 44 -18.01 -12.35 -5.86
N ARG A 45 -18.72 -13.46 -5.64
CA ARG A 45 -19.51 -13.69 -4.41
C ARG A 45 -18.69 -13.78 -3.11
N ARG A 46 -17.38 -14.01 -3.21
CA ARG A 46 -16.45 -14.15 -2.07
C ARG A 46 -15.49 -12.96 -1.91
N ARG A 47 -15.81 -11.81 -2.52
CA ARG A 47 -15.06 -10.56 -2.31
C ARG A 47 -15.31 -10.04 -0.89
N LEU A 48 -14.27 -9.52 -0.22
CA LEU A 48 -14.34 -9.15 1.19
C LEU A 48 -13.82 -7.73 1.47
N GLY A 49 -14.50 -6.99 2.34
CA GLY A 49 -13.90 -5.89 3.13
C GLY A 49 -13.45 -4.63 2.38
N VAL A 50 -13.66 -4.51 1.06
CA VAL A 50 -13.15 -3.41 0.22
C VAL A 50 -13.50 -2.03 0.78
N GLY A 51 -14.78 -1.79 1.11
CA GLY A 51 -15.25 -0.46 1.50
C GLY A 51 -14.64 0.04 2.80
N LEU A 52 -14.53 -0.83 3.82
CA LEU A 52 -13.91 -0.48 5.09
C LEU A 52 -12.39 -0.31 4.94
N ALA A 53 -11.73 -1.23 4.23
CA ALA A 53 -10.29 -1.17 4.03
C ALA A 53 -9.86 0.11 3.31
N ILE A 54 -10.55 0.51 2.23
CA ILE A 54 -10.26 1.76 1.53
C ILE A 54 -10.39 2.96 2.46
N ARG A 55 -11.47 3.04 3.26
CA ARG A 55 -11.68 4.16 4.18
C ARG A 55 -10.61 4.23 5.27
N MET A 56 -10.25 3.10 5.87
CA MET A 56 -9.23 3.06 6.93
C MET A 56 -7.85 3.42 6.39
N VAL A 57 -7.44 2.84 5.24
CA VAL A 57 -6.13 3.12 4.64
C VAL A 57 -6.04 4.57 4.17
N ALA A 58 -7.09 5.09 3.52
CA ALA A 58 -7.12 6.47 3.07
C ALA A 58 -7.03 7.45 4.25
N LEU A 59 -7.80 7.21 5.32
CA LEU A 59 -7.76 8.06 6.52
C LEU A 59 -6.38 8.00 7.20
N MET A 60 -5.84 6.81 7.42
CA MET A 60 -4.52 6.64 8.05
C MET A 60 -3.42 7.33 7.23
N LEU A 61 -3.40 7.10 5.92
CA LEU A 61 -2.39 7.69 5.04
C LEU A 61 -2.53 9.22 4.97
N ALA A 62 -3.75 9.73 4.86
CA ALA A 62 -4.00 11.17 4.88
C ALA A 62 -3.53 11.80 6.19
N THR A 63 -3.83 11.18 7.34
CA THR A 63 -3.33 11.63 8.64
C THR A 63 -1.80 11.62 8.69
N PHE A 64 -1.15 10.55 8.23
CA PHE A 64 0.31 10.48 8.23
C PHE A 64 0.97 11.56 7.38
N VAL A 65 0.41 11.84 6.20
CA VAL A 65 0.94 12.87 5.28
C VAL A 65 0.64 14.29 5.76
N GLN A 66 -0.54 14.53 6.35
CA GLN A 66 -0.92 15.86 6.82
C GLN A 66 -0.24 16.24 8.14
N CYS A 67 -0.06 15.27 9.04
CA CYS A 67 0.43 15.51 10.39
C CYS A 67 1.94 15.43 10.54
N PHE A 68 2.64 14.69 9.67
CA PHE A 68 4.05 14.38 9.88
C PHE A 68 4.87 14.49 8.60
N GLU A 69 6.08 15.01 8.76
CA GLU A 69 7.17 14.84 7.79
C GLU A 69 7.96 13.58 8.16
N TRP A 70 8.33 12.79 7.15
CA TRP A 70 8.95 11.47 7.32
C TRP A 70 10.35 11.45 6.73
N GLU A 71 11.28 10.84 7.45
CA GLU A 71 12.68 10.69 7.05
C GLU A 71 13.12 9.23 7.24
N LYS A 72 14.04 8.75 6.40
CA LYS A 72 14.59 7.40 6.55
C LYS A 72 15.55 7.36 7.74
N VAL A 73 15.63 6.20 8.41
CA VAL A 73 16.61 5.96 9.47
C VAL A 73 18.04 5.83 8.91
N SER A 74 18.18 5.40 7.66
CA SER A 74 19.46 5.28 6.95
C SER A 74 19.34 5.75 5.50
N PRO A 75 20.46 6.10 4.82
CA PRO A 75 20.43 6.50 3.41
C PRO A 75 20.11 5.33 2.47
N GLU A 76 20.16 4.09 2.97
CA GLU A 76 19.94 2.88 2.18
C GLU A 76 18.49 2.78 1.67
N GLU A 77 18.28 1.93 0.66
CA GLU A 77 16.93 1.61 0.22
C GLU A 77 16.22 0.73 1.24
N VAL A 78 14.90 0.91 1.37
CA VAL A 78 14.09 0.09 2.24
C VAL A 78 14.01 -1.32 1.66
N ASP A 79 14.45 -2.33 2.42
CA ASP A 79 14.40 -3.73 1.99
C ASP A 79 12.96 -4.24 1.84
N MET A 80 12.48 -4.38 0.61
CA MET A 80 11.11 -4.84 0.32
C MET A 80 10.97 -6.37 0.25
N THR A 81 11.95 -7.12 0.74
CA THR A 81 11.91 -8.60 0.77
C THR A 81 10.70 -9.07 1.57
N LYS A 82 9.97 -10.06 1.03
CA LYS A 82 8.81 -10.66 1.69
C LYS A 82 9.28 -11.56 2.84
N GLY A 83 8.67 -11.39 4.00
CA GLY A 83 8.82 -12.29 5.14
C GLY A 83 8.09 -13.63 4.95
N PRO A 84 8.35 -14.60 5.85
CA PRO A 84 7.65 -15.88 5.83
C PRO A 84 6.17 -15.73 6.20
N GLY A 85 5.32 -16.64 5.70
CA GLY A 85 3.91 -16.74 6.07
C GLY A 85 2.91 -16.48 4.94
N LEU A 86 1.62 -16.57 5.31
CA LEU A 86 0.49 -16.41 4.39
C LEU A 86 0.24 -14.95 4.00
N SER A 87 0.57 -14.00 4.89
CA SER A 87 0.51 -12.57 4.60
C SER A 87 1.76 -12.11 3.84
N MET A 88 1.66 -10.96 3.20
CA MET A 88 2.76 -10.32 2.46
C MET A 88 3.50 -9.30 3.35
N ALA A 89 3.82 -9.68 4.59
CA ALA A 89 4.61 -8.85 5.47
C ALA A 89 6.06 -8.69 4.95
N LYS A 90 6.72 -7.58 5.30
CA LYS A 90 8.16 -7.40 5.04
C LYS A 90 8.98 -8.34 5.93
N ALA A 91 10.11 -8.82 5.42
CA ALA A 91 11.05 -9.64 6.19
C ALA A 91 11.69 -8.83 7.33
N THR A 92 12.05 -7.59 7.03
CA THR A 92 12.54 -6.58 7.97
C THR A 92 11.42 -5.56 8.23
N PRO A 93 11.06 -5.26 9.49
CA PRO A 93 10.10 -4.19 9.79
C PRO A 93 10.51 -2.85 9.18
N LEU A 94 9.53 -2.03 8.79
CA LEU A 94 9.81 -0.66 8.35
C LEU A 94 10.05 0.22 9.58
N GLU A 95 11.20 0.88 9.60
CA GLU A 95 11.50 1.94 10.56
C GLU A 95 11.60 3.28 9.82
N ALA A 96 11.08 4.34 10.43
CA ALA A 96 11.12 5.70 9.89
C ALA A 96 11.18 6.71 11.03
N LEU A 97 11.92 7.79 10.80
CA LEU A 97 11.89 8.97 11.66
C LEU A 97 10.70 9.83 11.22
N TYR A 98 10.05 10.47 12.19
CA TYR A 98 8.94 11.38 11.91
C TYR A 98 9.06 12.64 12.76
N LYS A 99 8.61 13.76 12.22
CA LYS A 99 8.46 15.02 12.94
C LYS A 99 7.09 15.62 12.65
N PRO A 100 6.36 16.13 13.67
CA PRO A 100 5.10 16.83 13.44
C PRO A 100 5.25 18.01 12.48
N CYS A 101 4.32 18.16 11.54
CA CYS A 101 4.20 19.36 10.72
C CYS A 101 3.86 20.57 11.61
N GLN A 102 4.46 21.72 11.33
CA GLN A 102 4.27 22.94 12.13
C GLN A 102 2.80 23.34 12.27
N SER A 103 2.01 23.16 11.21
CA SER A 103 0.56 23.45 11.18
C SER A 103 -0.25 22.55 12.12
N MET A 104 0.23 21.34 12.40
CA MET A 104 -0.49 20.34 13.19
C MET A 104 0.00 20.25 14.64
N MET A 105 1.14 20.88 14.97
CA MET A 105 1.68 20.92 16.33
C MET A 105 0.67 21.31 17.42
N PRO A 106 -0.16 22.37 17.27
CA PRO A 106 -1.09 22.77 18.33
C PRO A 106 -2.15 21.72 18.66
N LEU A 107 -2.51 20.88 17.69
CA LEU A 107 -3.47 19.79 17.86
C LEU A 107 -2.80 18.56 18.46
N LEU A 108 -1.61 18.22 17.97
CA LEU A 108 -0.87 17.04 18.41
C LEU A 108 -0.33 17.18 19.84
N SER A 109 -0.07 18.39 20.32
CA SER A 109 0.37 18.62 21.71
C SER A 109 -0.72 18.38 22.76
N GLN A 110 -1.96 18.15 22.35
CA GLN A 110 -3.10 17.91 23.24
C GLN A 110 -3.41 16.42 23.42
N LEU A 111 -2.73 15.54 22.66
CA LEU A 111 -2.80 14.09 22.77
C LEU A 111 -1.79 13.58 23.81
#